data_AF-A0A8H3D830-F1
#
_entry.id   AF-A0A8H3D830-F1
#
_cell.length_a   1.000
_cell.length_b   1.000
_cell.length_c   1.000
_cell.angle_alpha   90.00
_cell.angle_beta   90.00
_cell.angle_gamma   90.00
#
_symmetry.space_group_name_H-M   'P 1'
#
loop_
_entity.id
_entity.type
_entity.pdbx_description
1 polymer ?
#
loop_
_entity_poly.entity_id
_entity_poly.type
_entity_poly.pdbx_seq_one_letter_code
_entity_poly.pdbx_strand_id
1 'polypeptide(L)'
;MFVLTSLAAMLVASQGVLAVDGPFGFASGTTGGGFAAEAIPTSTTQLKIWLADNTARTILLNRTYDFTDTEGAATEAGCKPWHCSRNPQLVINGKTNACSSSAPKVMVTYKNAGTKGLAVGSNKTILGKGTSGWM
;
A
#
# COMPACT_ATOMS: atom_id res chain seq x y z
N MET A 1 -17.45 31.21 -52.06
CA MET A 1 -18.42 30.37 -51.34
C MET A 1 -17.63 29.59 -50.30
N PHE A 2 -17.80 29.90 -49.01
CA PHE A 2 -17.29 29.10 -47.89
C PHE A 2 -17.78 27.64 -48.08
N VAL A 3 -17.08 26.59 -47.63
CA VAL A 3 -17.28 26.06 -46.27
C VAL A 3 -16.32 24.87 -46.01
N LEU A 4 -15.58 25.05 -44.91
CA LEU A 4 -15.13 24.11 -43.87
C LEU A 4 -14.29 22.85 -44.18
N THR A 5 -13.02 22.98 -43.78
CA THR A 5 -12.13 21.97 -43.19
C THR A 5 -12.79 21.17 -42.06
N SER A 6 -12.62 19.84 -42.04
CA SER A 6 -12.94 19.00 -40.88
C SER A 6 -11.68 18.30 -40.38
N LEU A 7 -11.14 18.80 -39.26
CA LEU A 7 -10.09 18.16 -38.49
C LEU A 7 -10.78 17.48 -37.30
N ALA A 8 -11.04 16.18 -37.40
CA ALA A 8 -11.61 15.41 -36.30
C ALA A 8 -10.52 15.12 -35.26
N ALA A 9 -10.40 15.97 -34.24
CA ALA A 9 -9.63 15.65 -33.05
C ALA A 9 -10.45 14.66 -32.20
N MET A 10 -10.07 13.38 -32.22
CA MET A 10 -10.58 12.40 -31.25
C MET A 10 -10.02 12.74 -29.87
N LEU A 11 -10.84 13.40 -29.05
CA LEU A 11 -10.57 13.57 -27.63
C LEU A 11 -10.83 12.23 -26.94
N VAL A 12 -9.81 11.40 -26.80
CA VAL A 12 -9.88 10.24 -25.90
C VAL A 12 -9.86 10.80 -24.48
N ALA A 13 -11.04 11.02 -23.91
CA ALA A 13 -11.18 11.23 -22.48
C ALA A 13 -10.75 9.93 -21.79
N SER A 14 -9.49 9.86 -21.39
CA SER A 14 -9.01 8.89 -20.41
C SER A 14 -9.84 9.07 -19.15
N GLN A 15 -10.90 8.27 -19.00
CA GLN A 15 -11.62 8.08 -17.75
C GLN A 15 -10.70 7.29 -16.81
N GLY A 16 -9.59 7.89 -16.40
CA GLY A 16 -8.84 7.38 -15.26
C GLY A 16 -9.77 7.51 -14.06
N VAL A 17 -10.00 6.42 -13.34
CA VAL A 17 -10.69 6.46 -12.05
C VAL A 17 -9.87 7.38 -11.15
N LEU A 18 -10.33 8.63 -11.01
CA LEU A 18 -9.86 9.52 -9.96
C LEU A 18 -10.24 8.89 -8.62
N ALA A 19 -9.47 9.20 -7.57
CA ALA A 19 -9.94 8.97 -6.22
C ALA A 19 -11.35 9.58 -6.09
N VAL A 20 -12.32 8.78 -5.64
CA VAL A 20 -13.72 9.17 -5.57
C VAL A 20 -13.85 10.49 -4.80
N ASP A 21 -14.52 11.47 -5.40
CA ASP A 21 -14.85 12.79 -4.86
C ASP A 21 -13.69 13.76 -4.51
N GLY A 22 -12.44 13.43 -4.85
CA GLY A 22 -11.28 14.33 -4.70
C GLY A 22 -10.89 14.67 -3.25
N PRO A 23 -9.66 15.16 -3.01
CA PRO A 23 -9.21 15.46 -1.67
C PRO A 23 -9.81 16.78 -1.13
N PHE A 24 -10.07 16.83 0.17
CA PHE A 24 -10.56 18.03 0.86
C PHE A 24 -9.64 18.42 2.05
N GLY A 25 -9.83 19.63 2.59
CA GLY A 25 -9.05 20.13 3.73
C GLY A 25 -7.61 20.48 3.39
N PHE A 26 -6.66 20.19 4.30
CA PHE A 26 -5.25 20.56 4.15
C PHE A 26 -4.56 19.96 2.92
N ALA A 27 -5.04 18.81 2.43
CA ALA A 27 -4.45 18.11 1.30
C ALA A 27 -5.25 18.28 -0.01
N SER A 28 -6.11 19.30 -0.11
CA SER A 28 -7.00 19.54 -1.27
C SER A 28 -6.28 19.73 -2.61
N GLY A 29 -4.97 20.04 -2.60
CA GLY A 29 -4.13 20.10 -3.81
C GLY A 29 -3.53 18.76 -4.25
N THR A 30 -3.87 17.63 -3.61
CA THR A 30 -3.27 16.32 -3.92
C THR A 30 -3.71 15.80 -5.28
N THR A 31 -2.76 15.46 -6.14
CA THR A 31 -3.00 14.90 -7.48
C THR A 31 -2.62 13.43 -7.60
N GLY A 32 -1.83 12.89 -6.66
CA GLY A 32 -1.36 11.49 -6.70
C GLY A 32 -0.60 11.18 -7.99
N GLY A 33 -1.01 10.13 -8.69
CA GLY A 33 -0.50 9.75 -10.01
C GLY A 33 -0.91 10.70 -11.16
N GLY A 34 -1.69 11.74 -10.89
CA GLY A 34 -2.17 12.69 -11.89
C GLY A 34 -3.02 12.00 -12.95
N PHE A 35 -2.67 12.20 -14.22
CA PHE A 35 -3.36 11.61 -15.38
C PHE A 35 -2.74 10.29 -15.86
N ALA A 36 -1.89 9.66 -15.04
CA ALA A 36 -1.32 8.36 -15.39
C ALA A 36 -2.44 7.33 -15.59
N ALA A 37 -2.39 6.61 -16.71
CA ALA A 37 -3.31 5.53 -16.98
C ALA A 37 -3.22 4.45 -15.89
N GLU A 38 -4.35 3.83 -15.60
CA GLU A 38 -4.40 2.73 -14.63
C GLU A 38 -3.54 1.55 -15.10
N ALA A 39 -2.77 1.02 -14.16
CA ALA A 39 -1.99 -0.18 -14.35
C ALA A 39 -2.24 -1.14 -13.19
N ILE A 40 -2.43 -2.42 -13.53
CA ILE A 40 -2.65 -3.49 -12.57
C ILE A 40 -1.33 -4.27 -12.44
N PRO A 41 -0.68 -4.28 -11.26
CA PRO A 41 0.47 -5.14 -11.04
C PRO A 41 0.12 -6.61 -11.24
N THR A 42 1.06 -7.40 -11.73
CA THR A 42 0.89 -8.85 -11.94
C THR A 42 1.35 -9.66 -10.73
N SER A 43 2.18 -9.08 -9.86
CA SER A 43 2.77 -9.74 -8.70
C SER A 43 3.07 -8.75 -7.56
N THR A 44 3.32 -9.29 -6.36
CA THR A 44 3.80 -8.54 -5.19
C THR A 44 5.15 -7.84 -5.46
N THR A 45 6.05 -8.48 -6.21
CA THR A 45 7.32 -7.88 -6.64
C THR A 45 7.09 -6.67 -7.54
N GLN A 46 6.21 -6.78 -8.53
CA GLN A 46 5.91 -5.66 -9.42
C GLN A 46 5.22 -4.52 -8.67
N LEU A 47 4.29 -4.83 -7.76
CA LEU A 47 3.66 -3.85 -6.89
C LEU A 47 4.70 -3.12 -6.03
N LYS A 48 5.62 -3.83 -5.38
CA LYS A 48 6.70 -3.25 -4.56
C LYS A 48 7.59 -2.30 -5.37
N ILE A 49 7.94 -2.67 -6.60
CA ILE A 49 8.74 -1.82 -7.50
C ILE A 49 7.95 -0.56 -7.90
N TRP A 50 6.71 -0.72 -8.36
CA TRP A 50 5.88 0.39 -8.81
C TRP A 50 5.54 1.36 -7.68
N LEU A 51 5.36 0.89 -6.45
CA LEU A 51 5.15 1.77 -5.31
C LEU A 51 6.39 2.63 -5.04
N ALA A 52 7.59 2.08 -5.14
CA ALA A 52 8.82 2.75 -4.74
C ALA A 52 9.48 3.62 -5.83
N ASP A 53 9.14 3.42 -7.10
CA ASP A 53 9.81 4.12 -8.20
C ASP A 53 9.48 5.62 -8.27
N ASN A 54 10.18 6.32 -9.16
CA ASN A 54 10.02 7.75 -9.40
C ASN A 54 9.02 8.08 -10.54
N THR A 55 8.29 7.10 -11.05
CA THR A 55 7.32 7.28 -12.14
C THR A 55 5.95 7.65 -11.55
N ALA A 56 5.25 8.62 -12.15
CA ALA A 56 3.86 8.90 -11.76
C ALA A 56 2.97 7.71 -12.15
N ARG A 57 2.19 7.16 -11.20
CA ARG A 57 1.38 5.95 -11.44
C ARG A 57 0.01 5.99 -10.81
N THR A 58 -0.95 5.41 -11.50
CA THR A 58 -2.26 4.99 -10.97
C THR A 58 -2.27 3.47 -10.89
N ILE A 59 -2.12 2.92 -9.68
CA ILE A 59 -1.97 1.50 -9.40
C ILE A 59 -3.32 0.95 -8.95
N LEU A 60 -3.93 0.09 -9.78
CA LEU A 60 -5.20 -0.55 -9.48
C LEU A 60 -4.99 -1.96 -8.92
N LEU A 61 -5.36 -2.16 -7.66
CA LEU A 61 -5.32 -3.45 -6.96
C LEU A 61 -6.61 -4.22 -7.25
N ASN A 62 -6.51 -5.28 -8.05
CA ASN A 62 -7.67 -6.09 -8.46
C ASN A 62 -7.69 -7.51 -7.86
N ARG A 63 -6.79 -7.79 -6.94
CA ARG A 63 -6.62 -9.06 -6.25
C ARG A 63 -5.89 -8.83 -4.93
N THR A 64 -5.78 -9.89 -4.13
CA THR A 64 -4.91 -9.91 -2.95
C THR A 64 -3.45 -10.02 -3.38
N TYR A 65 -2.62 -9.11 -2.89
CA TYR A 65 -1.17 -9.13 -3.01
C TYR A 65 -0.57 -9.58 -1.68
N ASP A 66 -0.50 -10.88 -1.44
CA ASP A 66 -0.08 -11.44 -0.16
C ASP A 66 1.47 -11.41 0.01
N PHE A 67 1.95 -10.62 0.96
CA PHE A 67 3.37 -10.52 1.32
C PHE A 67 3.77 -11.42 2.51
N THR A 68 2.84 -12.13 3.14
CA THR A 68 3.03 -12.81 4.44
C THR A 68 4.30 -13.65 4.50
N ASP A 69 4.57 -14.43 3.44
CA ASP A 69 5.70 -15.36 3.42
C ASP A 69 6.90 -14.89 2.58
N THR A 70 6.86 -13.67 2.02
CA THR A 70 7.89 -13.22 1.06
C THR A 70 9.26 -12.95 1.69
N GLU A 71 9.31 -12.78 3.02
CA GLU A 71 10.55 -12.49 3.76
C GLU A 71 10.82 -13.51 4.88
N GLY A 72 10.10 -14.64 4.88
CA GLY A 72 10.23 -15.71 5.88
C GLY A 72 9.72 -15.34 7.28
N ALA A 73 10.08 -16.16 8.26
CA ALA A 73 9.71 -15.97 9.66
C ALA A 73 10.95 -15.81 10.55
N ALA A 74 10.77 -15.17 11.70
CA ALA A 74 11.76 -15.08 12.76
C ALA A 74 11.16 -15.55 14.09
N THR A 75 12.00 -16.13 14.93
CA THR A 75 11.66 -16.51 16.30
C THR A 75 12.68 -15.89 17.25
N GLU A 76 12.21 -15.05 18.18
CA GLU A 76 13.08 -14.34 19.10
C GLU A 76 12.38 -14.06 20.44
N ALA A 77 13.14 -13.48 21.38
CA ALA A 77 12.61 -13.08 22.67
C ALA A 77 11.60 -11.93 22.52
N GLY A 78 10.49 -12.05 23.22
CA GLY A 78 9.44 -11.05 23.37
C GLY A 78 8.95 -10.99 24.82
N CYS A 79 7.80 -10.35 25.03
CA CYS A 79 7.18 -10.26 26.34
C CYS A 79 5.66 -10.22 26.28
N LYS A 80 5.04 -10.50 27.43
CA LYS A 80 3.61 -10.42 27.66
C LYS A 80 3.28 -9.30 28.66
N PRO A 81 3.22 -8.04 28.21
CA PRO A 81 2.95 -6.91 29.11
C PRO A 81 1.46 -6.78 29.49
N TRP A 82 0.55 -7.41 28.74
CA TRP A 82 -0.90 -7.28 28.97
C TRP A 82 -1.50 -8.55 29.58
N HIS A 83 -2.54 -8.35 30.39
CA HIS A 83 -3.19 -9.39 31.20
C HIS A 83 -4.66 -9.63 30.86
N CYS A 84 -5.17 -9.06 29.74
CA CYS A 84 -6.56 -9.26 29.33
C CYS A 84 -6.82 -10.71 28.85
N SER A 85 -8.08 -11.15 28.96
CA SER A 85 -8.53 -12.47 28.48
C SER A 85 -9.47 -12.32 27.27
N ARG A 86 -9.47 -13.23 26.28
CA ARG A 86 -8.58 -14.39 26.06
C ARG A 86 -7.46 -14.03 25.07
N ASN A 87 -6.23 -14.48 25.35
CA ASN A 87 -5.03 -14.32 24.51
C ASN A 87 -4.66 -12.85 24.21
N PRO A 88 -4.07 -12.13 25.19
CA PRO A 88 -3.55 -10.80 24.92
C PRO A 88 -2.46 -10.87 23.84
N GLN A 89 -2.32 -9.79 23.06
CA GLN A 89 -1.22 -9.65 22.13
C GLN A 89 0.13 -9.85 22.84
N LEU A 90 1.14 -10.35 22.13
CA LEU A 90 2.51 -10.40 22.63
C LEU A 90 3.33 -9.28 21.99
N VAL A 91 4.38 -8.85 22.67
CA VAL A 91 5.28 -7.82 22.16
C VAL A 91 6.57 -8.47 21.68
N ILE A 92 6.98 -8.11 20.47
CA ILE A 92 8.31 -8.42 19.92
C ILE A 92 9.32 -7.52 20.62
N ASN A 93 10.37 -8.07 21.23
CA ASN A 93 11.39 -7.24 21.87
C ASN A 93 12.29 -6.58 20.83
N GLY A 94 12.73 -7.36 19.83
CA GLY A 94 13.45 -6.95 18.64
C GLY A 94 14.58 -5.93 18.88
N LYS A 95 14.84 -5.12 17.84
CA LYS A 95 15.87 -4.07 17.85
C LYS A 95 15.48 -2.82 18.65
N THR A 96 14.21 -2.69 19.03
CA THR A 96 13.68 -1.52 19.74
C THR A 96 13.71 -1.67 21.25
N ASN A 97 14.08 -2.86 21.76
CA ASN A 97 14.07 -3.20 23.18
C ASN A 97 12.74 -2.83 23.86
N ALA A 98 11.63 -3.15 23.18
CA ALA A 98 10.29 -2.71 23.57
C ALA A 98 9.78 -3.37 24.86
N CYS A 99 10.40 -4.46 25.31
CA CYS A 99 9.99 -5.15 26.51
C CYS A 99 10.57 -4.52 27.77
N SER A 100 9.67 -4.06 28.66
CA SER A 100 10.02 -3.73 30.03
C SER A 100 10.81 -4.86 30.72
N SER A 101 11.71 -4.50 31.63
CA SER A 101 12.42 -5.44 32.52
C SER A 101 11.46 -6.22 33.41
N SER A 102 10.31 -5.63 33.77
CA SER A 102 9.29 -6.25 34.62
C SER A 102 8.28 -7.13 33.88
N ALA A 103 8.25 -7.07 32.54
CA ALA A 103 7.29 -7.85 31.76
C ALA A 103 7.75 -9.32 31.64
N PRO A 104 6.85 -10.31 31.84
CA PRO A 104 7.16 -11.72 31.61
C PRO A 104 7.70 -11.95 30.21
N LYS A 105 8.87 -12.59 30.12
CA LYS A 105 9.51 -12.92 28.84
C LYS A 105 8.90 -14.17 28.23
N VAL A 106 8.78 -14.18 26.90
CA VAL A 106 8.24 -15.29 26.11
C VAL A 106 8.99 -15.38 24.78
N MET A 107 8.97 -16.54 24.13
CA MET A 107 9.40 -16.63 22.73
C MET A 107 8.23 -16.24 21.82
N VAL A 108 8.50 -15.43 20.80
CA VAL A 108 7.51 -15.03 19.79
C VAL A 108 8.00 -15.46 18.41
N THR A 109 7.07 -15.85 17.55
CA THR A 109 7.32 -16.15 16.14
C THR A 109 6.47 -15.24 15.28
N TYR A 110 7.06 -14.56 14.31
CA TYR A 110 6.36 -13.63 13.42
C TYR A 110 6.92 -13.69 11.99
N LYS A 111 6.15 -13.15 11.05
CA LYS A 111 6.53 -13.02 9.64
C LYS A 111 7.32 -11.73 9.42
N ASN A 112 8.52 -11.84 8.84
CA ASN A 112 9.42 -10.69 8.69
C ASN A 112 8.84 -9.59 7.79
N ALA A 113 8.03 -9.98 6.80
CA ALA A 113 7.41 -9.05 5.85
C ALA A 113 6.54 -7.97 6.54
N GLY A 114 5.95 -8.29 7.69
CA GLY A 114 5.15 -7.33 8.47
C GLY A 114 5.97 -6.31 9.27
N THR A 115 7.29 -6.47 9.37
CA THR A 115 8.14 -5.59 10.20
C THR A 115 8.55 -4.30 9.50
N LYS A 116 8.41 -4.21 8.18
CA LYS A 116 8.75 -3.03 7.39
C LYS A 116 7.70 -2.79 6.32
N GLY A 117 7.09 -1.60 6.36
CA GLY A 117 6.13 -1.17 5.35
C GLY A 117 6.75 -1.04 3.96
N LEU A 118 5.90 -1.11 2.94
CA LEU A 118 6.29 -0.87 1.56
C LEU A 118 6.63 0.61 1.36
N ALA A 119 7.73 0.88 0.68
CA ALA A 119 8.10 2.24 0.32
C ALA A 119 7.14 2.76 -0.77
N VAL A 120 6.58 3.94 -0.55
CA VAL A 120 5.73 4.65 -1.52
C VAL A 120 6.44 5.93 -1.91
N GLY A 121 6.90 5.98 -3.17
CA GLY A 121 7.51 7.16 -3.76
C GLY A 121 6.48 8.25 -4.06
N SER A 122 6.95 9.41 -4.54
CA SER A 122 6.09 10.50 -4.95
C SER A 122 5.18 10.13 -6.13
N ASN A 123 4.08 10.88 -6.28
CA ASN A 123 3.16 10.81 -7.42
C ASN A 123 2.53 9.42 -7.64
N LYS A 124 1.94 8.85 -6.58
CA LYS A 124 1.25 7.56 -6.61
C LYS A 124 -0.22 7.75 -6.27
N THR A 125 -1.09 7.10 -7.06
CA THR A 125 -2.48 6.83 -6.73
C THR A 125 -2.63 5.32 -6.58
N ILE A 126 -3.12 4.85 -5.43
CA ILE A 126 -3.31 3.41 -5.14
C ILE A 126 -4.80 3.18 -4.88
N LEU A 127 -5.44 2.38 -5.73
CA LEU A 127 -6.89 2.18 -5.71
C LEU A 127 -7.23 0.70 -5.59
N GLY A 128 -8.22 0.36 -4.77
CA GLY A 128 -8.82 -0.96 -4.74
C GLY A 128 -9.92 -1.10 -5.79
N LYS A 129 -9.92 -2.19 -6.56
CA LYS A 129 -11.03 -2.52 -7.48
C LYS A 129 -12.16 -3.19 -6.70
N GLY A 130 -13.19 -2.41 -6.36
CA GLY A 130 -14.32 -2.90 -5.56
C GLY A 130 -13.84 -3.53 -4.25
N THR A 131 -14.25 -4.77 -3.98
CA THR A 131 -13.85 -5.53 -2.78
C THR A 131 -12.67 -6.46 -2.99
N SER A 132 -11.98 -6.39 -4.14
CA SER A 132 -10.93 -7.33 -4.52
C SER A 132 -9.50 -6.86 -4.21
N GLY A 133 -9.29 -5.55 -4.03
CA GLY A 133 -7.95 -4.99 -3.82
C GLY A 133 -7.49 -5.09 -2.37
N TRP A 134 -6.58 -6.03 -2.09
CA TRP A 134 -6.01 -6.24 -0.74
C TRP A 134 -4.49 -6.38 -0.80
N MET A 135 -3.83 -6.06 0.30
CA MET A 135 -2.40 -6.25 0.54
C MET A 135 -2.20 -6.89 1.91
#